data_AF-A0A840S840-F1
#
_entry.id   AF-A0A840S840-F1
#
_cell.length_a   1.000
_cell.length_b   1.000
_cell.length_c   1.000
_cell.angle_alpha   90.00
_cell.angle_beta   90.00
_cell.angle_gamma   90.00
#
_symmetry.space_group_name_H-M   'P 1'
#
loop_
_entity.id
_entity.type
_entity.pdbx_description
1 polymer ?
#
loop_
_entity_poly.entity_id
_entity_poly.type
_entity_poly.pdbx_seq_one_letter_code
_entity_poly.pdbx_strand_id
1 'polypeptide(L)'
;MTPRTQSGFGALAAVVVLVLLALLAAAVVRLSSGAQQGIAQEVRAARAQAAMRAGVDWGLYQLLRGTWVGCAGGKTQDLDLRADHGVWVTVSCSLHGPFREGQDPATLLAVEKKVYELSVVACSAAAGPCPNAAAAITSSYVERARRLTVSPD
;
A
#
# COMPACT_ATOMS: atom_id res chain seq x y z
N MET A 1 -2.72 -5.09 -80.33
CA MET A 1 -3.35 -5.77 -79.17
C MET A 1 -2.73 -5.19 -77.91
N THR A 2 -3.42 -4.27 -77.23
CA THR A 2 -2.95 -3.70 -75.96
C THR A 2 -3.35 -4.62 -74.81
N PRO A 3 -2.42 -5.11 -73.98
CA PRO A 3 -2.76 -5.99 -72.87
C PRO A 3 -3.62 -5.23 -71.85
N ARG A 4 -4.78 -5.79 -71.49
CA ARG A 4 -5.56 -5.32 -70.35
C ARG A 4 -4.85 -5.77 -69.08
N THR A 5 -4.28 -4.83 -68.33
CA THR A 5 -3.78 -5.08 -66.98
C THR A 5 -4.97 -5.36 -66.05
N GLN A 6 -5.13 -6.61 -65.64
CA GLN A 6 -6.08 -6.99 -64.59
C GLN A 6 -5.65 -6.35 -63.26
N SER A 7 -6.41 -5.38 -62.78
CA SER A 7 -6.15 -4.61 -61.55
C SER A 7 -6.95 -5.11 -60.33
N GLY A 8 -7.59 -6.28 -60.40
CA GLY A 8 -8.52 -6.75 -59.36
C GLY A 8 -7.88 -7.27 -58.07
N PHE A 9 -6.67 -7.83 -58.13
CA PHE A 9 -6.06 -8.50 -56.96
C PHE A 9 -5.36 -7.55 -55.99
N GLY A 10 -4.80 -6.44 -56.52
CA GLY A 10 -4.07 -5.46 -55.71
C GLY A 10 -4.97 -4.69 -54.74
N ALA A 11 -6.21 -4.38 -55.16
CA ALA A 11 -7.18 -3.69 -54.31
C ALA A 11 -7.60 -4.55 -53.11
N LEU A 12 -7.85 -5.85 -53.32
CA LEU A 12 -8.18 -6.78 -52.23
C LEU A 12 -7.01 -6.96 -51.27
N ALA A 13 -5.78 -7.12 -51.78
CA ALA A 13 -4.59 -7.22 -50.95
C ALA A 13 -4.37 -5.96 -50.09
N ALA A 14 -4.56 -4.77 -50.65
CA ALA A 14 -4.44 -3.52 -49.91
C ALA A 14 -5.47 -3.40 -48.78
N VAL A 15 -6.72 -3.80 -49.02
CA VAL A 15 -7.78 -3.81 -47.98
C VAL A 15 -7.42 -4.75 -46.84
N VAL A 16 -6.93 -5.96 -47.12
CA VAL A 16 -6.52 -6.92 -46.09
C VAL A 16 -5.40 -6.35 -45.22
N VAL A 17 -4.37 -5.74 -45.84
CA VAL A 17 -3.27 -5.11 -45.10
C VAL A 17 -3.79 -3.97 -44.21
N LEU A 18 -4.68 -3.12 -44.71
CA LEU A 18 -5.28 -2.04 -43.93
C LEU A 18 -6.06 -2.57 -42.72
N VAL A 19 -6.83 -3.64 -42.88
CA VAL A 19 -7.57 -4.27 -41.77
C VAL A 19 -6.59 -4.84 -40.73
N LEU A 20 -5.53 -5.51 -41.15
CA LEU A 20 -4.51 -6.03 -40.23
C LEU A 20 -3.81 -4.91 -39.45
N LEU A 21 -3.44 -3.82 -40.11
CA LEU A 21 -2.83 -2.65 -39.44
C LEU A 21 -3.80 -2.00 -38.46
N ALA A 22 -5.09 -1.89 -38.82
CA ALA A 22 -6.11 -1.37 -37.92
C ALA A 22 -6.29 -2.25 -36.67
N LEU A 23 -6.28 -3.57 -36.83
CA LEU A 23 -6.34 -4.52 -35.71
C LEU A 23 -5.11 -4.42 -34.81
N LEU A 24 -3.92 -4.28 -35.40
CA LEU A 24 -2.68 -4.12 -34.64
C LEU A 24 -2.67 -2.81 -33.85
N ALA A 25 -3.07 -1.69 -34.47
CA ALA A 25 -3.20 -0.41 -33.78
C ALA A 25 -4.21 -0.49 -32.62
N ALA A 26 -5.37 -1.12 -32.83
CA ALA A 26 -6.36 -1.32 -31.78
C ALA A 26 -5.84 -2.18 -30.61
N ALA A 27 -5.05 -3.22 -30.90
CA ALA A 27 -4.43 -4.05 -29.87
C ALA A 27 -3.42 -3.26 -29.02
N VAL A 28 -2.58 -2.43 -29.66
CA VAL A 28 -1.59 -1.58 -28.96
C VAL A 28 -2.28 -0.57 -28.04
N VAL A 29 -3.36 0.08 -28.49
CA VAL A 29 -4.10 1.05 -27.67
C VAL A 29 -4.69 0.38 -26.42
N ARG A 30 -5.28 -0.81 -26.57
CA ARG A 30 -5.81 -1.59 -25.42
C ARG A 30 -4.70 -1.92 -24.42
N LEU A 31 -3.55 -2.40 -24.90
CA LEU A 31 -2.41 -2.70 -24.04
C LEU A 31 -1.88 -1.46 -23.31
N SER A 32 -1.73 -0.33 -24.03
CA SER A 32 -1.29 0.94 -23.46
C SER A 32 -2.22 1.42 -22.35
N SER A 33 -3.54 1.29 -22.53
CA SER A 33 -4.52 1.68 -21.52
C SER A 33 -4.42 0.84 -20.25
N GLY A 34 -4.15 -0.47 -20.37
CA GLY A 34 -3.92 -1.35 -19.23
C GLY A 34 -2.61 -1.01 -18.50
N ALA A 35 -1.54 -0.72 -19.25
CA ALA A 35 -0.24 -0.34 -18.69
C ALA A 35 -0.33 0.94 -17.83
N GLN A 36 -1.08 1.94 -18.28
CA GLN A 36 -1.27 3.18 -17.51
C GLN A 36 -1.96 2.96 -16.16
N GLN A 37 -2.92 2.04 -16.09
CA GLN A 37 -3.60 1.70 -14.83
C GLN A 37 -2.66 0.99 -13.86
N GLY A 38 -1.83 0.08 -14.35
CA GLY A 38 -0.82 -0.61 -13.55
C GLY A 38 0.18 0.35 -12.91
N ILE A 39 0.74 1.26 -13.72
CA ILE A 39 1.69 2.29 -13.24
C ILE A 39 1.03 3.17 -12.16
N ALA A 40 -0.21 3.60 -12.37
CA ALA A 40 -0.93 4.40 -11.37
C ALA A 40 -1.09 3.67 -10.03
N GLN A 41 -1.32 2.35 -10.06
CA GLN A 41 -1.45 1.54 -8.86
C GLN A 41 -0.11 1.33 -8.14
N GLU A 42 0.97 1.12 -8.88
CA GLU A 42 2.33 1.03 -8.33
C GLU A 42 2.76 2.31 -7.64
N VAL A 43 2.47 3.48 -8.24
CA VAL A 43 2.77 4.79 -7.64
C VAL A 43 2.00 4.96 -6.31
N ARG A 44 0.72 4.60 -6.27
CA ARG A 44 -0.07 4.64 -5.02
C ARG A 44 0.50 3.70 -3.96
N ALA A 45 0.92 2.51 -4.36
CA ALA A 45 1.55 1.54 -3.47
C ALA A 45 2.88 2.04 -2.90
N ALA A 46 3.69 2.70 -3.72
CA ALA A 46 4.96 3.30 -3.30
C ALA A 46 4.74 4.43 -2.29
N ARG A 47 3.74 5.29 -2.53
CA ARG A 47 3.37 6.36 -1.58
C ARG A 47 2.88 5.81 -0.25
N ALA A 48 2.00 4.81 -0.26
CA ALA A 48 1.55 4.14 0.96
C ALA A 48 2.72 3.50 1.72
N GLN A 49 3.68 2.90 1.00
CA GLN A 49 4.87 2.31 1.62
C GLN A 49 5.77 3.37 2.28
N ALA A 50 5.99 4.50 1.64
CA ALA A 50 6.77 5.61 2.20
C ALA A 50 6.08 6.20 3.44
N ALA A 51 4.76 6.44 3.35
CA ALA A 51 3.98 6.98 4.45
C ALA A 51 3.92 6.02 5.66
N MET A 52 3.81 4.71 5.42
CA MET A 52 3.90 3.70 6.49
C MET A 52 5.26 3.73 7.20
N ARG A 53 6.37 3.87 6.47
CA ARG A 53 7.71 3.97 7.09
C ARG A 53 7.84 5.21 7.96
N ALA A 54 7.38 6.36 7.47
CA ALA A 54 7.35 7.59 8.27
C ALA A 54 6.45 7.45 9.50
N GLY A 55 5.29 6.78 9.37
CA GLY A 55 4.40 6.48 10.49
C GLY A 55 5.03 5.54 11.53
N VAL A 56 5.88 4.61 11.11
CA VAL A 56 6.68 3.76 12.02
C VAL A 56 7.66 4.60 12.82
N ASP A 57 8.45 5.46 12.16
CA ASP A 57 9.44 6.29 12.83
C ASP A 57 8.77 7.26 13.83
N TRP A 58 7.64 7.86 13.42
CA TRP A 58 6.82 8.70 14.29
C TRP A 58 6.23 7.90 15.47
N GLY A 59 5.66 6.73 15.22
CA GLY A 59 5.05 5.88 16.26
C GLY A 59 6.07 5.38 17.27
N LEU A 60 7.27 5.03 16.82
CA LEU A 60 8.38 4.65 17.68
C LEU A 60 8.87 5.83 18.53
N TYR A 61 8.97 7.01 17.95
CA TYR A 61 9.26 8.23 18.70
C TYR A 61 8.20 8.47 19.80
N GLN A 62 6.92 8.33 19.47
CA GLN A 62 5.84 8.50 20.43
C GLN A 62 5.90 7.49 21.58
N LEU A 63 6.23 6.24 21.30
CA LEU A 63 6.39 5.17 22.29
C LEU A 63 7.60 5.40 23.20
N LEU A 64 8.74 5.82 22.65
CA LEU A 64 10.00 5.90 23.40
C LEU A 64 10.23 7.26 24.10
N ARG A 65 9.76 8.36 23.49
CA ARG A 65 10.07 9.73 23.94
C ARG A 65 8.87 10.67 23.97
N GLY A 66 7.78 10.33 23.30
CA GLY A 66 6.62 11.20 23.14
C GLY A 66 5.55 10.98 24.21
N THR A 67 4.30 11.19 23.82
CA THR A 67 3.15 11.13 24.74
C THR A 67 2.57 9.72 24.91
N TRP A 68 3.10 8.72 24.19
CA TRP A 68 2.63 7.34 24.21
C TRP A 68 3.53 6.42 25.02
N VAL A 69 4.33 6.97 25.94
CA VAL A 69 5.21 6.20 26.81
C VAL A 69 4.42 5.10 27.51
N GLY A 70 4.83 3.85 27.25
CA GLY A 70 4.22 2.66 27.79
C GLY A 70 2.83 2.29 27.23
N CYS A 71 2.38 2.93 26.14
CA CYS A 71 1.13 2.68 25.41
C CYS A 71 -0.07 2.29 26.28
N ALA A 72 -0.22 3.00 27.41
CA ALA A 72 -1.25 2.71 28.40
C ALA A 72 -2.66 2.90 27.80
N GLY A 73 -3.50 1.88 27.95
CA GLY A 73 -4.89 1.87 27.47
C GLY A 73 -5.06 1.69 25.96
N GLY A 74 -3.98 1.40 25.23
CA GLY A 74 -3.98 1.42 23.77
C GLY A 74 -4.00 2.85 23.24
N LYS A 75 -3.22 3.11 22.20
CA LYS A 75 -3.15 4.41 21.53
C LYS A 75 -3.38 4.22 20.05
N THR A 76 -4.15 5.11 19.45
CA THR A 76 -4.35 5.14 18.00
C THR A 76 -4.35 6.59 17.56
N GLN A 77 -3.66 6.88 16.46
CA GLN A 77 -3.68 8.17 15.80
C GLN A 77 -3.84 7.92 14.30
N ASP A 78 -4.86 8.55 13.74
CA ASP A 78 -5.02 8.67 12.29
C ASP A 78 -4.34 9.97 11.84
N LEU A 79 -3.55 9.84 10.78
CA LEU A 79 -2.87 10.93 10.11
C LEU A 79 -3.43 11.05 8.70
N ASP A 80 -4.13 12.16 8.47
CA ASP A 80 -4.68 12.50 7.15
C ASP A 80 -3.57 13.11 6.28
N LEU A 81 -2.99 12.30 5.39
CA LEU A 81 -1.99 12.74 4.40
C LEU A 81 -2.59 12.81 2.99
N ARG A 82 -3.92 12.94 2.87
CA ARG A 82 -4.59 12.88 1.57
C ARG A 82 -4.24 14.06 0.67
N ALA A 83 -4.15 15.25 1.25
CA ALA A 83 -3.86 16.47 0.50
C ALA A 83 -2.49 16.39 -0.20
N ASP A 84 -1.47 15.86 0.50
CA ASP A 84 -0.09 15.87 0.01
C ASP A 84 0.30 14.57 -0.71
N HIS A 85 -0.21 13.43 -0.23
CA HIS A 85 0.28 12.11 -0.65
C HIS A 85 -0.84 11.16 -1.10
N GLY A 86 -2.12 11.54 -0.95
CA GLY A 86 -3.26 10.73 -1.36
C GLY A 86 -3.43 9.46 -0.53
N VAL A 87 -2.98 9.45 0.72
CA VAL A 87 -3.03 8.30 1.62
C VAL A 87 -3.48 8.71 3.02
N TRP A 88 -4.06 7.75 3.73
CA TRP A 88 -4.25 7.80 5.18
C TRP A 88 -3.16 6.96 5.84
N VAL A 89 -2.76 7.32 7.05
CA VAL A 89 -1.87 6.51 7.89
C VAL A 89 -2.49 6.38 9.26
N THR A 90 -2.69 5.17 9.73
CA THR A 90 -3.15 4.88 11.08
C THR A 90 -2.02 4.20 11.83
N VAL A 91 -1.60 4.84 12.91
CA VAL A 91 -0.58 4.31 13.82
C VAL A 91 -1.31 3.90 15.09
N SER A 92 -1.14 2.66 15.52
CA SER A 92 -1.68 2.17 16.77
C SER A 92 -0.63 1.45 17.58
N CYS A 93 -0.74 1.59 18.90
CA CYS A 93 0.15 0.98 19.86
C CYS A 93 -0.66 0.29 20.96
N SER A 94 -0.29 -0.94 21.30
CA SER A 94 -0.87 -1.71 22.39
C SER A 94 0.21 -2.30 23.28
N LEU A 95 -0.10 -2.46 24.56
CA LEU A 95 0.72 -3.25 25.47
C LEU A 95 0.42 -4.73 25.23
N HIS A 96 1.46 -5.51 24.93
CA HIS A 96 1.39 -6.94 24.80
C HIS A 96 1.85 -7.60 26.10
N GLY A 97 0.94 -7.69 27.07
CA GLY A 97 1.12 -8.40 28.36
C GLY A 97 2.25 -7.90 29.27
N PRO A 98 2.23 -8.26 30.56
CA PRO A 98 3.44 -8.40 31.35
C PRO A 98 4.02 -9.81 31.13
N PHE A 99 5.25 -9.90 30.64
CA PHE A 99 6.00 -11.16 30.54
C PHE A 99 6.86 -11.36 31.77
N ARG A 100 6.77 -12.54 32.40
CA ARG A 100 7.55 -12.87 33.60
C ARG A 100 8.80 -13.61 33.18
N GLU A 101 9.94 -12.93 33.19
CA GLU A 101 11.23 -13.46 32.72
C GLU A 101 12.12 -14.02 33.84
N GLY A 102 11.58 -14.17 35.04
CA GLY A 102 12.30 -14.73 36.17
C GLY A 102 11.85 -14.11 37.48
N GLN A 103 12.72 -14.19 38.48
CA GLN A 103 12.46 -13.70 39.82
C GLN A 103 13.65 -12.86 40.28
N ASP A 104 13.36 -11.68 40.80
CA ASP A 104 14.37 -10.77 41.32
C ASP A 104 15.00 -11.40 42.57
N PRO A 105 16.33 -11.59 42.62
CA PRO A 105 16.98 -12.28 43.74
C PRO A 105 16.90 -11.49 45.06
N ALA A 106 16.64 -10.19 45.03
CA ALA A 106 16.51 -9.35 46.21
C ALA A 106 15.07 -9.27 46.73
N THR A 107 14.07 -9.17 45.84
CA THR A 107 12.66 -9.01 46.25
C THR A 107 11.88 -10.32 46.25
N LEU A 108 12.42 -11.39 45.64
CA LEU A 108 11.72 -12.65 45.38
C LEU A 108 10.39 -12.44 44.63
N LEU A 109 10.24 -11.35 43.87
CA LEU A 109 9.08 -11.08 43.02
C LEU A 109 9.40 -11.38 41.56
N ALA A 110 8.37 -11.69 40.77
CA ALA A 110 8.54 -11.93 39.35
C ALA A 110 9.04 -10.66 38.63
N VAL A 111 10.08 -10.79 37.81
CA VAL A 111 10.56 -9.71 36.94
C VAL A 111 9.62 -9.61 35.75
N GLU A 112 8.84 -8.53 35.69
CA GLU A 112 7.89 -8.27 34.60
C GLU A 112 8.54 -7.39 33.52
N LYS A 113 8.70 -7.94 32.32
CA LYS A 113 9.07 -7.21 31.10
C LYS A 113 7.82 -6.83 30.31
N LYS A 114 7.77 -5.58 29.86
CA LYS A 114 6.68 -5.06 29.05
C LYS A 114 7.09 -5.11 27.59
N VAL A 115 6.28 -5.75 26.76
CA VAL A 115 6.45 -5.72 25.31
C VAL A 115 5.32 -4.88 24.74
N TYR A 116 5.64 -4.00 23.80
CA TYR A 116 4.69 -3.17 23.09
C TYR A 116 4.57 -3.65 21.67
N GLU A 117 3.37 -3.57 21.13
CA GLU A 117 3.11 -3.82 19.73
C GLU A 117 2.72 -2.50 19.07
N LEU A 118 3.49 -2.10 18.06
CA LEU A 118 3.22 -0.94 17.23
C LEU A 118 2.78 -1.43 15.85
N SER A 119 1.56 -1.13 15.45
CA SER A 119 1.05 -1.41 14.11
C SER A 119 0.78 -0.12 13.35
N VAL A 120 1.32 -0.04 12.14
CA VAL A 120 1.15 1.10 11.24
C VAL A 120 0.56 0.61 9.94
N VAL A 121 -0.54 1.23 9.53
CA VAL A 121 -1.25 0.89 8.30
C VAL A 121 -1.43 2.15 7.48
N ALA A 122 -0.91 2.14 6.25
CA ALA A 122 -1.15 3.19 5.27
C ALA A 122 -2.02 2.67 4.13
N CYS A 123 -3.04 3.42 3.75
CA CYS A 123 -3.99 3.01 2.71
C CYS A 123 -4.41 4.19 1.84
N SER A 124 -5.04 3.90 0.70
CA SER A 124 -5.47 4.93 -0.25
C SER A 124 -6.56 5.84 0.34
N ALA A 125 -6.51 7.12 -0.03
CA ALA A 125 -7.37 8.21 0.48
C ALA A 125 -8.89 7.94 0.46
N ALA A 126 -9.35 7.12 -0.49
CA ALA A 126 -10.78 6.91 -0.78
C ALA A 126 -11.52 6.12 0.31
N ALA A 127 -10.79 5.49 1.24
CA ALA A 127 -11.34 4.57 2.22
C ALA A 127 -11.57 5.18 3.62
N GLY A 128 -11.01 6.35 3.95
CA GLY A 128 -10.96 6.80 5.35
C GLY A 128 -9.78 6.18 6.11
N PRO A 129 -9.75 6.24 7.46
CA PRO A 129 -8.64 5.73 8.24
C PRO A 129 -8.44 4.22 8.04
N CYS A 130 -7.20 3.77 8.22
CA CYS A 130 -6.78 2.42 7.86
C CYS A 130 -6.74 1.52 9.10
N PRO A 131 -6.94 0.19 8.98
CA PRO A 131 -7.32 -0.55 7.77
C PRO A 131 -8.81 -0.36 7.43
N ASN A 132 -9.16 -0.47 6.15
CA ASN A 132 -10.56 -0.48 5.72
C ASN A 132 -10.89 -1.72 4.87
N ALA A 133 -11.55 -2.69 5.52
CA ALA A 133 -11.99 -3.93 4.87
C ALA A 133 -13.07 -3.71 3.79
N ALA A 134 -13.94 -2.70 3.93
CA ALA A 134 -14.97 -2.38 2.94
C ALA A 134 -14.38 -1.78 1.66
N ALA A 135 -13.25 -1.08 1.74
CA ALA A 135 -12.55 -0.59 0.56
C ALA A 135 -11.70 -1.66 -0.13
N ALA A 136 -11.29 -2.71 0.61
CA ALA A 136 -10.44 -3.80 0.12
C ALA A 136 -11.05 -4.63 -1.01
N ILE A 137 -12.37 -4.60 -1.20
CA ILE A 137 -13.04 -5.24 -2.34
C ILE A 137 -12.93 -4.44 -3.65
N THR A 138 -12.42 -3.21 -3.60
CA THR A 138 -12.26 -2.36 -4.79
C THR A 138 -10.87 -2.53 -5.41
N SER A 139 -10.80 -2.59 -6.74
CA SER A 139 -9.53 -2.77 -7.46
C SER A 139 -8.53 -1.61 -7.25
N SER A 140 -9.04 -0.43 -6.88
CA SER A 140 -8.25 0.77 -6.65
C SER A 140 -7.65 0.88 -5.23
N TYR A 141 -8.05 0.00 -4.32
CA TYR A 141 -7.57 0.02 -2.95
C TYR A 141 -6.16 -0.55 -2.86
N VAL A 142 -5.32 0.15 -2.12
CA VAL A 142 -3.96 -0.29 -1.81
C VAL A 142 -3.73 -0.04 -0.34
N GLU A 143 -3.17 -1.04 0.33
CA GLU A 143 -2.83 -1.00 1.75
C GLU A 143 -1.41 -1.52 1.96
N ARG A 144 -0.69 -0.87 2.87
CA ARG A 144 0.63 -1.29 3.36
C ARG A 144 0.61 -1.26 4.88
N ALA A 145 0.74 -2.43 5.49
CA ALA A 145 0.77 -2.58 6.93
C ALA A 145 2.15 -3.07 7.40
N ARG A 146 2.56 -2.61 8.59
CA ARG A 146 3.72 -3.13 9.31
C ARG A 146 3.40 -3.21 10.79
N ARG A 147 3.73 -4.34 11.40
CA ARG A 147 3.59 -4.61 12.83
C ARG A 147 4.98 -4.85 13.42
N LEU A 148 5.27 -4.20 14.52
CA LEU A 148 6.56 -4.23 15.21
C LEU A 148 6.33 -4.54 16.67
N THR A 149 7.20 -5.36 17.24
CA THR A 149 7.25 -5.61 18.68
C THR A 149 8.47 -4.90 19.26
N VAL A 150 8.27 -4.16 20.34
CA VAL A 150 9.29 -3.33 20.98
C VAL A 150 9.32 -3.64 22.47
N SER A 151 10.48 -4.04 22.99
CA SER A 151 10.75 -4.15 24.42
C SER A 151 11.74 -3.05 24.82
N PRO A 152 11.35 -2.06 25.64
CA PRO A 152 12.33 -1.19 26.27
C PRO A 152 13.10 -2.01 27.30
N ASP A 153 14.42 -1.99 27.17
CA ASP A 153 15.33 -2.64 28.12
C ASP A 153 15.24 -2.05 29.52
#